data_AF-A0A212TLY8-F1
#
_entry.id   AF-A0A212TLY8-F1
#
_cell.length_a   1.000
_cell.length_b   1.000
_cell.length_c   1.000
_cell.angle_alpha   90.00
_cell.angle_beta   90.00
_cell.angle_gamma   90.00
#
_symmetry.space_group_name_H-M   'P 1'
#
loop_
_entity.id
_entity.type
_entity.pdbx_description
1 polymer ?
#
loop_
_entity_poly.entity_id
_entity_poly.type
_entity_poly.pdbx_seq_one_letter_code
_entity_poly.pdbx_strand_id
1 'polypeptide(L)' 'MASISYRALFLALLAGIVIVVLAGLLKMNQMAGADVLVIIGLAVQAVAGIMMIWKFASRLDKSE' A
#
# COMPACT_ATOMS: atom_id res chain seq x y z
N MET A 1 13.47 -9.80 14.28
CA MET A 1 12.81 -9.22 13.09
C MET A 1 11.51 -8.58 13.54
N ALA A 2 11.35 -7.26 13.41
CA ALA A 2 10.12 -6.58 13.85
C ALA A 2 8.93 -7.14 13.05
N SER A 3 8.00 -7.83 13.72
CA SER A 3 6.82 -8.37 13.05
C SER A 3 5.92 -7.20 12.65
N ILE A 4 5.76 -6.96 11.35
CA ILE A 4 4.86 -5.91 10.84
C ILE A 4 3.43 -6.25 11.24
N SER A 5 2.73 -5.35 11.93
CA SER A 5 1.36 -5.58 12.44
C SER A 5 0.32 -5.42 11.32
N TYR A 6 -0.87 -6.03 11.47
CA TYR A 6 -1.97 -5.80 10.53
C TYR A 6 -2.39 -4.32 10.49
N ARG A 7 -2.30 -3.64 11.64
CA ARG A 7 -2.55 -2.20 11.73
C ARG A 7 -1.55 -1.40 10.90
N ALA A 8 -0.26 -1.76 10.94
CA ALA A 8 0.75 -1.09 10.12
C ALA A 8 0.50 -1.32 8.62
N LEU A 9 0.12 -2.54 8.21
CA LEU A 9 -0.24 -2.84 6.82
C LEU A 9 -1.49 -2.08 6.37
N PHE A 10 -2.49 -1.98 7.24
CA PHE A 10 -3.69 -1.21 6.97
C PHE A 10 -3.39 0.28 6.78
N LEU A 11 -2.55 0.86 7.66
CA LEU A 11 -2.09 2.24 7.50
C LEU A 11 -1.30 2.43 6.21
N ALA A 12 -0.48 1.46 5.81
CA ALA A 12 0.24 1.51 4.53
C ALA A 12 -0.71 1.49 3.32
N LEU A 13 -1.78 0.68 3.36
CA LEU A 13 -2.83 0.70 2.35
C LEU A 13 -3.48 2.09 2.25
N LEU A 14 -3.88 2.68 3.39
CA LEU A 14 -4.45 4.03 3.43
C LEU A 14 -3.48 5.09 2.90
N ALA A 15 -2.20 5.00 3.27
CA ALA A 15 -1.18 5.93 2.78
C ALA A 15 -1.02 5.83 1.25
N GLY A 16 -1.02 4.62 0.70
CA GLY A 16 -0.98 4.44 -0.75
C GLY A 16 -2.21 5.00 -1.47
N ILE A 17 -3.41 4.88 -0.89
CA ILE A 17 -4.63 5.53 -1.41
C ILE A 17 -4.46 7.05 -1.43
N VAL A 18 -3.99 7.64 -0.34
CA VAL A 18 -3.76 9.09 -0.24
C VAL A 18 -2.77 9.56 -1.32
N ILE A 19 -1.68 8.82 -1.55
CA ILE A 19 -0.70 9.14 -2.59
C ILE A 19 -1.36 9.15 -3.98
N VAL A 20 -2.19 8.14 -4.29
CA VAL A 20 -2.89 8.07 -5.59
C VAL A 20 -3.87 9.25 -5.75
N VAL A 21 -4.63 9.57 -4.71
CA VAL A 21 -5.58 10.71 -4.73
C VAL A 21 -4.85 12.03 -4.95
N LEU A 22 -3.77 12.28 -4.20
CA LEU A 22 -2.93 13.46 -4.39
C LEU A 22 -2.34 13.51 -5.80
N ALA A 23 -1.83 12.39 -6.30
CA ALA A 23 -1.31 12.31 -7.65
C ALA A 23 -2.37 12.65 -8.72
N GLY A 24 -3.62 12.22 -8.52
CA GLY A 24 -4.75 12.61 -9.36
C GLY A 24 -4.97 14.13 -9.38
N LEU A 25 -4.95 14.77 -8.21
CA LEU A 25 -5.05 16.24 -8.12
C LEU A 25 -3.87 16.95 -8.81
N LEU A 26 -2.65 16.44 -8.65
CA LEU A 26 -1.47 16.98 -9.32
C LEU A 26 -1.57 16.84 -10.85
N LYS A 27 -2.10 15.71 -11.33
CA LYS A 27 -2.33 15.46 -12.76
C LYS A 27 -3.37 16.40 -13.35
N MET A 28 -4.45 16.68 -12.62
CA MET A 28 -5.46 17.67 -13.02
C MET A 28 -4.86 19.08 -13.19
N ASN A 29 -3.85 19.41 -12.39
CA ASN A 29 -3.13 20.69 -12.47
C ASN A 29 -1.92 20.64 -13.44
N GLN A 30 -1.81 19.60 -14.28
CA GLN A 30 -0.72 19.41 -15.25
C GLN A 30 0.69 19.42 -14.63
N MET A 31 0.82 19.02 -13.37
CA MET A 31 2.11 18.96 -12.70
C MET A 31 2.92 17.74 -13.17
N ALA A 32 4.17 17.98 -13.56
CA ALA A 32 5.09 16.92 -13.98
C ALA A 32 5.35 15.93 -12.84
N GLY A 33 5.48 14.65 -13.18
CA GLY A 33 5.76 13.57 -12.22
C GLY A 33 4.54 13.01 -11.49
N ALA A 34 3.33 13.50 -11.76
CA ALA A 34 2.10 12.96 -11.16
C ALA A 34 1.91 11.46 -11.46
N ASP A 35 2.23 11.01 -12.67
CA ASP A 35 2.12 9.58 -13.04
C ASP A 35 3.05 8.68 -12.23
N VAL A 36 4.25 9.16 -11.87
CA VAL A 36 5.19 8.43 -11.02
C VAL A 36 4.61 8.26 -9.61
N LEU A 37 3.95 9.30 -9.08
CA LEU A 37 3.30 9.23 -7.78
C LEU A 37 2.12 8.24 -7.78
N VAL A 38 1.34 8.16 -8.87
CA VAL A 38 0.30 7.12 -9.01
C VAL A 38 0.94 5.73 -8.90
N ILE A 39 2.02 5.48 -9.65
CA ILE A 39 2.72 4.18 -9.63
C ILE A 39 3.23 3.85 -8.23
N ILE A 40 3.82 4.82 -7.53
CA ILE A 40 4.31 4.64 -6.15
C ILE A 40 3.14 4.30 -5.21
N GLY A 41 2.05 5.05 -5.26
CA GLY A 41 0.88 4.82 -4.41
C GLY A 41 0.25 3.44 -4.64
N LEU A 42 0.19 2.98 -5.89
CA LEU A 42 -0.27 1.63 -6.23
C LEU A 42 0.72 0.55 -5.76
N ALA A 43 2.03 0.77 -5.91
CA ALA A 43 3.05 -0.17 -5.46
C ALA A 43 3.01 -0.37 -3.95
N VAL A 44 2.86 0.72 -3.17
CA VAL A 44 2.69 0.66 -1.71
C VAL A 44 1.47 -0.17 -1.35
N GLN A 45 0.33 0.04 -2.03
CA GLN A 45 -0.88 -0.73 -1.79
C GLN A 45 -0.70 -2.22 -2.11
N ALA A 46 -0.09 -2.53 -3.25
CA ALA A 46 0.16 -3.90 -3.67
C ALA A 46 1.04 -4.64 -2.65
N VAL A 47 2.15 -4.05 -2.24
CA VAL A 47 3.06 -4.65 -1.24
C VAL A 47 2.34 -4.85 0.09
N ALA A 48 1.62 -3.84 0.59
CA ALA A 48 0.89 -3.95 1.84
C ALA A 48 -0.21 -5.04 1.79
N GLY A 49 -0.93 -5.15 0.67
CA GLY A 49 -1.93 -6.18 0.43
C GLY A 49 -1.33 -7.59 0.39
N ILE A 50 -0.25 -7.78 -0.37
CA ILE A 50 0.48 -9.05 -0.45
C ILE A 50 0.96 -9.48 0.94
N MET A 51 1.55 -8.56 1.70
CA MET A 51 2.02 -8.84 3.05
C MET A 51 0.88 -9.21 4.01
N MET A 52 -0.30 -8.60 3.86
CA MET A 52 -1.47 -8.92 4.68
C MET A 52 -1.96 -10.34 4.41
N ILE A 53 -2.06 -10.72 3.13
CA ILE A 53 -2.44 -12.07 2.71
C ILE A 53 -1.39 -13.09 3.17
N TRP A 54 -0.12 -12.84 2.91
CA TRP A 54 0.97 -13.72 3.34
C TRP A 54 0.97 -13.93 4.85
N LYS A 55 0.78 -12.85 5.62
CA LYS A 55 0.68 -12.94 7.08
C LYS A 55 -0.53 -13.76 7.52
N PHE A 56 -1.68 -13.61 6.86
CA PHE A 56 -2.87 -14.40 7.14
C PHE A 56 -2.64 -15.89 6.84
N ALA A 57 -2.11 -16.22 5.66
CA ALA A 57 -1.76 -17.60 5.30
C ALA A 57 -0.77 -18.23 6.29
N SER A 58 0.27 -17.50 6.69
CA SER A 58 1.27 -17.98 7.67
C SER A 58 0.71 -18.23 9.08
N ARG A 59 -0.47 -17.68 9.41
CA ARG A 59 -1.17 -17.97 10.67
C ARG A 59 -2.00 -19.25 10.57
N LEU A 60 -2.62 -19.49 9.42
CA LEU A 60 -3.39 -20.72 9.16
C LEU A 60 -2.46 -21.94 9.18
N ASP A 61 -1.30 -21.83 8.53
CA ASP A 61 -0.27 -22.88 8.47
C ASP A 61 0.34 -23.24 9.85
N LYS A 62 0.13 -22.39 10.86
CA LYS A 62 0.57 -22.63 12.25
C LYS A 62 -0.55 -23.11 13.18
N SER A 63 -1.78 -23.16 12.68
CA SER A 63 -2.96 -23.63 13.44
C SER A 63 -3.32 -25.09 13.18
N GLU A 64 -2.61 -25.74 12.24
CA GLU A 64 -2.58 -27.19 12.03
C GLU A 64 -1.40 -27.81 12.79
#